data_AF-B7IPF1-F1
#
_entry.id   AF-B7IPF1-F1
#
_cell.length_a   1.000
_cell.length_b   1.000
_cell.length_c   1.000
_cell.angle_alpha   90.00
_cell.angle_beta   90.00
_cell.angle_gamma   90.00
#
_symmetry.space_group_name_H-M   'P 1'
#
loop_
_entity.id
_entity.type
_entity.pdbx_description
1 polymer ?
#
loop_
_entity_poly.entity_id
_entity_poly.type
_entity_poly.pdbx_seq_one_letter_code
_entity_poly.pdbx_strand_id
1 'polypeptide(L)'
;MQVAAGREDRLPDDDGGHLIGTQFHGSGDIDNLIAQNKQINRSGGEWYNMEKEWANALGGKPPKKVSVKIEPVYLGSSLRPNSFKIKYQIEGQRKVIREILNKTGG
;
A
#
# COMPACT_ATOMS: atom_id res chain seq x y z
N MET A 1 -6.53 -10.83 -13.51
CA MET A 1 -5.38 -11.75 -13.30
C MET A 1 -4.21 -10.92 -12.81
N GLN A 2 -3.86 -11.02 -11.52
CA GLN A 2 -2.84 -10.25 -10.79
C GLN A 2 -1.40 -10.77 -11.04
N VAL A 3 -1.07 -11.14 -12.29
CA VAL A 3 0.07 -12.03 -12.58
C VAL A 3 1.34 -11.28 -12.99
N ALA A 4 1.28 -9.97 -13.30
CA ALA A 4 2.40 -9.25 -13.91
C ALA A 4 3.23 -8.35 -12.96
N ALA A 5 2.82 -8.14 -11.71
CA ALA A 5 3.52 -7.22 -10.80
C ALA A 5 4.84 -7.84 -10.28
N GLY A 6 5.96 -7.11 -10.38
CA GLY A 6 7.30 -7.55 -9.95
C GLY A 6 8.07 -8.45 -10.91
N ARG A 7 7.43 -8.98 -11.96
CA ARG A 7 8.05 -9.85 -13.00
C ARG A 7 8.95 -10.94 -12.39
N GLU A 8 10.22 -11.02 -12.82
CA GLU A 8 11.20 -12.02 -12.40
C GLU A 8 11.65 -11.85 -10.94
N ASP A 9 11.48 -10.66 -10.36
CA ASP A 9 11.87 -10.35 -8.98
C ASP A 9 10.77 -10.63 -7.95
N ARG A 10 9.57 -11.04 -8.40
CA ARG A 10 8.45 -11.39 -7.53
C ARG A 10 8.80 -12.61 -6.67
N LEU A 11 8.52 -12.53 -5.37
CA LEU A 11 8.67 -13.66 -4.47
C LEU A 11 7.40 -14.55 -4.47
N PRO A 12 7.52 -15.87 -4.21
CA PRO A 12 6.38 -16.79 -4.17
C PRO A 12 5.30 -16.42 -3.14
N ASP A 13 5.65 -15.61 -2.14
CA ASP A 13 4.76 -15.12 -1.10
C ASP A 13 4.26 -13.69 -1.33
N ASP A 14 4.48 -13.13 -2.52
CA ASP A 14 3.89 -11.86 -2.93
C ASP A 14 2.49 -12.04 -3.53
N ASP A 15 1.57 -11.17 -3.13
CA ASP A 15 0.32 -10.92 -3.84
C ASP A 15 0.55 -9.82 -4.90
N GLY A 16 -0.32 -9.73 -5.90
CA GLY A 16 -0.43 -8.51 -6.72
C GLY A 16 -1.18 -7.45 -5.91
N GLY A 17 -0.44 -6.69 -5.11
CA GLY A 17 -0.97 -5.67 -4.21
C GLY A 17 -1.36 -4.42 -4.98
N HIS A 18 -2.48 -3.80 -4.59
CA HIS A 18 -2.83 -2.47 -5.10
C HIS A 18 -2.11 -1.41 -4.26
N LEU A 19 -1.37 -0.47 -4.87
CA LEU A 19 -0.73 0.66 -4.17
C LEU A 19 -1.75 1.55 -3.45
N ILE A 20 -2.96 1.63 -3.98
CA ILE A 20 -4.13 2.21 -3.33
C ILE A 20 -5.27 1.23 -3.57
N GLY A 21 -5.84 0.68 -2.50
CA GLY A 21 -7.02 -0.18 -2.59
C GLY A 21 -8.10 0.42 -3.50
N THR A 22 -8.70 -0.42 -4.35
CA THR A 22 -9.72 -0.04 -5.35
C THR A 22 -10.89 0.77 -4.75
N GLN A 23 -11.13 0.62 -3.45
CA GLN A 23 -12.11 1.37 -2.66
C GLN A 23 -11.89 2.91 -2.62
N PHE A 24 -10.71 3.41 -2.99
CA PHE A 24 -10.38 4.86 -2.94
C PHE A 24 -10.38 5.55 -4.31
N HIS A 25 -10.86 4.90 -5.38
CA HIS A 25 -10.79 5.40 -6.75
C HIS A 25 -9.36 5.81 -7.19
N GLY A 26 -8.33 5.18 -6.61
CA GLY A 26 -6.98 5.23 -7.20
C GLY A 26 -7.07 4.73 -8.64
N SER A 27 -6.35 5.38 -9.56
CA SER A 27 -6.37 5.01 -10.99
C SER A 27 -6.27 3.48 -11.11
N GLY A 28 -7.25 2.89 -11.80
CA GLY A 28 -7.30 1.47 -12.10
C GLY A 28 -6.29 1.06 -13.19
N ASP A 29 -5.31 1.92 -13.47
CA ASP A 29 -4.25 1.62 -14.43
C ASP A 29 -3.26 0.63 -13.81
N ILE A 30 -2.57 -0.07 -14.71
CA ILE A 30 -1.55 -1.10 -14.42
C ILE A 30 -0.47 -0.59 -13.43
N ASP A 31 -0.31 0.73 -13.31
CA ASP A 31 0.58 1.42 -12.38
C ASP A 31 0.23 1.19 -10.90
N ASN A 32 -0.98 0.72 -10.59
CA ASN A 32 -1.43 0.45 -9.23
C ASN A 32 -1.10 -0.98 -8.76
N LEU A 33 -0.50 -1.85 -9.57
CA LEU A 33 -0.19 -3.25 -9.19
C LEU A 33 1.31 -3.45 -8.92
N ILE A 34 1.65 -3.70 -7.66
CA ILE A 34 3.03 -3.97 -7.21
C ILE A 34 3.15 -5.37 -6.59
N ALA A 35 4.34 -5.98 -6.70
CA ALA A 35 4.63 -7.20 -5.96
C ALA A 35 4.75 -6.83 -4.48
N GLN A 36 3.80 -7.30 -3.68
CA GLN A 36 3.71 -6.94 -2.26
C GLN A 36 3.59 -8.21 -1.42
N ASN A 37 4.39 -8.30 -0.36
CA ASN A 37 4.38 -9.46 0.52
C ASN A 37 2.98 -9.68 1.10
N LYS A 38 2.47 -10.91 1.01
CA LYS A 38 1.12 -11.26 1.44
C LYS A 38 0.85 -10.97 2.93
N GLN A 39 1.86 -11.03 3.79
CA GLN A 39 1.67 -10.82 5.23
C GLN A 39 1.40 -9.36 5.57
N ILE A 40 2.03 -8.41 4.86
CA ILE A 40 1.76 -6.99 5.06
C ILE A 40 0.43 -6.58 4.39
N ASN A 41 0.11 -7.19 3.25
CA ASN A 41 -1.05 -6.84 2.42
C ASN A 41 -2.39 -7.41 2.92
N ARG A 42 -2.40 -8.65 3.43
CA ARG A 42 -3.64 -9.32 3.87
C ARG A 42 -4.10 -8.85 5.24
N SER A 43 -5.33 -9.25 5.60
CA SER A 43 -5.96 -8.93 6.89
C SER A 43 -5.02 -9.18 8.08
N GLY A 44 -4.92 -8.18 8.97
CA GLY A 44 -4.01 -8.18 10.11
C GLY A 44 -2.61 -7.63 9.82
N GLY A 45 -2.24 -7.50 8.54
CA GLY A 45 -0.99 -6.89 8.10
C GLY A 45 -0.97 -5.37 8.27
N GLU A 46 0.24 -4.80 8.29
CA GLU A 46 0.44 -3.37 8.51
C GLU A 46 -0.18 -2.51 7.41
N TRP A 47 -0.10 -2.94 6.15
CA TRP A 47 -0.72 -2.24 5.02
C TRP A 47 -2.24 -2.27 5.12
N TYR A 48 -2.82 -3.45 5.36
CA TYR A 48 -4.26 -3.62 5.54
C TYR A 48 -4.82 -2.74 6.67
N ASN A 49 -4.14 -2.71 7.81
CA ASN A 49 -4.58 -1.93 8.97
C ASN A 49 -4.54 -0.42 8.68
N MET A 50 -3.52 0.05 7.94
CA MET A 50 -3.40 1.43 7.49
C MET A 50 -4.53 1.80 6.51
N GLU A 51 -4.82 0.97 5.50
CA GLU A 51 -5.94 1.23 4.58
C GLU A 51 -7.29 1.23 5.29
N LYS A 52 -7.47 0.35 6.29
CA LYS A 52 -8.68 0.32 7.12
C LYS A 52 -8.86 1.61 7.92
N GLU A 53 -7.79 2.19 8.45
CA GLU A 53 -7.82 3.49 9.14
C GLU A 53 -8.34 4.59 8.20
N TRP A 54 -7.80 4.65 6.98
CA TRP A 54 -8.23 5.62 5.98
C TRP A 54 -9.69 5.42 5.57
N ALA A 55 -10.12 4.17 5.37
CA ALA A 55 -11.49 3.82 5.04
C ALA A 55 -12.48 4.28 6.13
N ASN A 56 -12.14 4.07 7.40
CA ASN A 56 -12.96 4.50 8.53
C ASN A 56 -13.07 6.03 8.61
N ALA A 57 -11.98 6.75 8.34
CA ALA A 57 -12.00 8.22 8.31
C ALA A 57 -12.90 8.76 7.20
N LEU A 58 -12.84 8.17 6.01
CA LEU A 58 -13.66 8.55 4.86
C LEU A 58 -15.13 8.17 5.03
N GLY A 59 -15.42 7.04 5.69
CA GLY A 59 -16.79 6.56 5.95
C GLY A 59 -17.48 7.17 7.19
N GLY A 60 -16.80 8.04 7.93
CA GLY A 60 -17.33 8.71 9.11
C GLY A 60 -18.51 9.67 8.81
N LYS A 61 -19.17 10.15 9.87
CA LYS A 61 -20.22 11.18 9.78
C LYS A 61 -19.89 12.36 10.73
N PRO A 62 -19.45 13.53 10.22
CA PRO A 62 -19.15 13.81 8.81
C PRO A 62 -17.92 13.04 8.30
N PRO A 63 -17.82 12.78 6.98
CA PRO A 63 -16.65 12.15 6.39
C PRO A 63 -15.44 13.07 6.50
N LYS A 64 -14.26 12.50 6.78
CA LYS A 64 -12.99 13.23 6.86
C LYS A 64 -12.20 13.11 5.57
N LYS A 65 -11.43 14.15 5.26
CA LYS A 65 -10.45 14.08 4.16
C LYS A 65 -9.22 13.26 4.56
N VAL A 66 -8.71 12.47 3.63
CA VAL A 66 -7.45 11.73 3.77
C VAL A 66 -6.55 12.08 2.58
N SER A 67 -5.37 12.61 2.84
CA SER A 67 -4.34 12.87 1.83
C SER A 67 -3.22 11.85 1.98
N VAL A 68 -2.84 11.18 0.88
CA VAL A 68 -1.86 10.09 0.89
C VAL A 68 -0.81 10.31 -0.20
N LYS A 69 0.44 10.01 0.13
CA LYS A 69 1.56 9.88 -0.81
C LYS A 69 2.31 8.60 -0.50
N ILE A 70 2.47 7.73 -1.49
CA ILE A 70 3.20 6.46 -1.36
C ILE A 70 4.36 6.47 -2.35
N GLU A 71 5.55 6.16 -1.87
CA GLU A 71 6.78 6.10 -2.64
C GLU A 71 7.39 4.69 -2.47
N PRO A 72 7.27 3.80 -3.46
CA PRO A 72 7.99 2.52 -3.46
C PRO A 72 9.51 2.77 -3.53
N VAL A 73 10.27 2.02 -2.73
CA VAL A 73 11.74 2.09 -2.68
C VAL A 73 12.30 0.80 -3.25
N TYR A 74 13.00 0.90 -4.38
CA TYR A 74 13.66 -0.23 -5.04
C TYR A 74 15.14 -0.26 -4.67
N LEU A 75 15.72 -1.47 -4.64
CA LEU A 75 17.15 -1.67 -4.45
C LEU A 75 17.78 -2.21 -5.75
N GLY A 76 18.84 -1.56 -6.21
CA GLY A 76 19.54 -1.93 -7.43
C GLY A 76 18.62 -1.87 -8.66
N SER A 77 18.65 -2.92 -9.47
CA SER A 77 17.83 -3.07 -10.67
C SER A 77 16.53 -3.85 -10.44
N SER A 78 16.16 -4.13 -9.19
CA SER A 78 14.97 -4.93 -8.91
C SER A 78 13.68 -4.20 -9.28
N LEU A 79 12.76 -4.93 -9.89
CA LEU A 79 11.40 -4.52 -10.19
C LEU A 79 10.43 -4.80 -9.04
N ARG A 80 10.91 -5.43 -7.95
CA ARG A 80 10.18 -5.58 -6.69
C ARG A 80 10.61 -4.50 -5.70
N PRO A 81 9.69 -3.70 -5.16
CA PRO A 81 10.02 -2.75 -4.10
C PRO A 81 10.59 -3.48 -2.88
N ASN A 82 11.64 -2.93 -2.28
CA ASN A 82 12.17 -3.40 -1.00
C ASN A 82 11.34 -2.86 0.18
N SER A 83 10.85 -1.62 0.08
CA SER A 83 9.99 -0.99 1.07
C SER A 83 9.06 0.04 0.44
N PHE A 84 8.13 0.54 1.25
CA PHE A 84 7.19 1.60 0.87
C PHE A 84 7.30 2.74 1.88
N LYS A 85 7.56 3.95 1.39
CA LYS A 85 7.49 5.16 2.20
C LYS A 85 6.12 5.80 2.03
N ILE A 86 5.33 5.79 3.09
CA ILE A 86 3.97 6.31 3.10
C ILE A 86 3.93 7.58 3.93
N LYS A 87 3.35 8.64 3.37
CA LYS A 87 3.04 9.88 4.05
C LYS A 87 1.56 10.12 3.91
N TYR A 88 0.82 10.13 5.01
CA TYR A 88 -0.60 10.43 4.97
C TYR A 88 -1.03 11.41 6.05
N GLN A 89 -2.17 12.05 5.85
CA GLN A 89 -2.80 12.93 6.82
C GLN A 89 -4.31 12.77 6.75
N ILE A 90 -4.90 12.47 7.90
CA ILE A 90 -6.36 12.49 8.10
C ILE A 90 -6.74 13.87 8.64
N GLU A 91 -7.84 14.42 8.17
CA GLU A 91 -8.35 15.72 8.60
C GLU A 91 -8.49 15.81 10.14
N GLY A 92 -7.95 16.89 10.71
CA GLY A 92 -7.90 17.10 12.15
C GLY A 92 -6.85 16.26 12.90
N GLN A 93 -6.05 15.45 12.20
CA GLN A 93 -4.95 14.69 12.77
C GLN A 93 -3.58 15.18 12.28
N ARG A 94 -2.54 14.83 13.03
CA ARG A 94 -1.14 15.09 12.63
C ARG A 94 -0.78 14.21 11.43
N LYS A 95 0.10 14.72 10.59
CA LYS A 95 0.68 13.96 9.48
C LYS A 95 1.45 12.75 10.02
N VAL A 96 1.23 11.60 9.39
CA VAL A 96 1.91 10.35 9.69
C VAL A 96 2.90 10.06 8.57
N ILE A 97 4.10 9.63 8.95
CA ILE A 97 5.14 9.15 8.04
C ILE A 97 5.49 7.74 8.50
N ARG A 98 5.40 6.77 7.60
CA ARG A 98 5.65 5.35 7.87
C ARG A 98 6.52 4.78 6.75
N GLU A 99 7.37 3.83 7.11
CA GLU A 99 8.03 2.95 6.16
C GLU A 99 7.61 1.52 6.48
N ILE A 100 7.15 0.79 5.46
CA ILE A 100 6.76 -0.62 5.58
C ILE A 100 7.72 -1.42 4.69
N LEU A 101 8.46 -2.36 5.25
CA LEU A 101 9.33 -3.24 4.46
C LEU A 101 8.49 -4.28 3.73
N ASN A 102 8.86 -4.55 2.48
CA ASN A 102 8.16 -5.50 1.63
C ASN A 102 8.63 -6.93 1.95
N LYS A 103 8.43 -7.40 3.18
CA LYS A 103 8.84 -8.72 3.67
C LYS A 103 7.97 -9.16 4.85
N THR A 104 8.19 -10.40 5.31
CA THR A 104 7.57 -10.93 6.52
C THR A 104 7.86 -10.04 7.73
N GLY A 105 6.83 -9.66 8.48
CA GLY A 105 6.91 -8.83 9.69
C GLY A 105 6.85 -7.32 9.48
N GLY A 106 6.95 -6.86 8.22
CA GLY A 106 7.05 -5.43 7.90
C GLY A 106 8.43 -4.84 8.12
#